data_AF-A0A2T5EC42-F1
#
_entry.id   AF-A0A2T5EC42-F1
#
_cell.length_a   1.000
_cell.length_b   1.000
_cell.length_c   1.000
_cell.angle_alpha   90.00
_cell.angle_beta   90.00
_cell.angle_gamma   90.00
#
_symmetry.space_group_name_H-M   'P 1'
#
loop_
_entity.id
_entity.type
_entity.pdbx_description
1 polymer ?
#
loop_
_entity_poly.entity_id
_entity_poly.type
_entity_poly.pdbx_seq_one_letter_code
_entity_poly.pdbx_strand_id
1 'polypeptide(L)' 'MIVKFHARGAGRGSGPVDYLLGKDRARDGATLDRGDPDAIQDLIDS' A
#
# COMPACT_ATOMS: atom_id res chain seq x y z
N MET A 1 2.28 -1.03 -12.87
CA MET A 1 3.23 -1.84 -12.06
C MET A 1 2.45 -2.87 -11.26
N ILE A 2 2.79 -4.16 -11.31
CA ILE A 2 2.14 -5.20 -10.46
C ILE A 2 3.08 -5.50 -9.29
N VAL A 3 2.67 -5.15 -8.07
CA VAL A 3 3.41 -5.47 -6.84
C VAL A 3 2.77 -6.71 -6.22
N LYS A 4 3.54 -7.80 -6.10
CA LYS A 4 3.09 -9.04 -5.46
C LYS A 4 3.52 -9.05 -4.00
N PHE A 5 2.58 -8.79 -3.10
CA PHE A 5 2.81 -8.83 -1.66
C PHE A 5 2.88 -10.30 -1.19
N HIS A 6 3.92 -10.63 -0.43
CA HIS A 6 3.99 -11.90 0.30
C HIS A 6 3.87 -11.56 1.79
N ALA A 7 2.98 -12.24 2.51
CA ALA A 7 2.86 -12.12 3.96
C ALA A 7 4.14 -12.65 4.63
N ARG A 8 5.15 -11.79 4.79
CA ARG A 8 6.34 -12.06 5.60
C ARG A 8 6.29 -11.22 6.87
N GLY A 9 5.58 -11.72 7.87
CA GLY A 9 5.52 -11.15 9.23
C GLY A 9 4.15 -10.63 9.64
N ALA A 10 4.02 -10.22 10.91
CA ALA A 10 2.86 -9.52 11.49
C ALA A 10 2.70 -8.08 10.95
N GLY A 11 3.04 -7.86 9.68
CA GLY A 11 3.05 -6.56 9.03
C GLY A 11 1.66 -6.21 8.53
N ARG A 12 1.16 -5.05 8.97
CA ARG A 12 -0.09 -4.44 8.48
C ARG A 12 0.07 -3.99 7.02
N GLY A 13 -1.00 -4.05 6.24
CA GLY A 13 -1.09 -3.56 4.87
C GLY A 13 -0.67 -2.10 4.72
N SER A 14 -0.71 -1.32 5.80
CA SER A 14 -0.19 0.06 5.82
C SER A 14 1.29 0.16 5.46
N GLY A 15 2.12 -0.83 5.82
CA GLY A 15 3.56 -0.80 5.52
C GLY A 15 3.90 -0.60 4.04
N PRO A 16 3.44 -1.49 3.14
CA PRO A 16 3.67 -1.31 1.70
C PRO A 16 2.96 -0.09 1.12
N VAL A 17 1.76 0.25 1.58
CA VAL A 17 1.03 1.41 1.05
C VAL A 17 1.72 2.72 1.42
N ASP A 18 2.15 2.87 2.68
CA ASP A 18 2.87 4.04 3.18
C ASP A 18 4.26 4.17 2.55
N TYR A 19 4.90 3.05 2.19
CA TYR A 19 6.15 3.08 1.44
C TYR A 19 5.99 3.72 0.06
N LEU A 20 4.88 3.42 -0.63
CA LEU A 20 4.60 3.90 -1.98
C LEU A 20 4.00 5.32 -1.98
N LEU A 21 3.09 5.61 -1.06
CA LEU A 21 2.28 6.83 -1.06
C LEU A 21 2.66 7.82 0.04
N GLY A 22 3.54 7.45 0.96
CA GLY A 22 3.82 8.22 2.17
C GLY A 22 2.84 7.89 3.30
N LYS A 23 3.29 8.14 4.53
CA LYS A 23 2.60 7.80 5.79
C LYS A 23 1.20 8.43 5.95
N ASP A 24 0.90 9.45 5.15
CA ASP A 24 -0.40 10.15 5.07
C ASP A 24 -0.86 10.36 3.62
N ARG A 25 -0.42 9.50 2.69
CA ARG A 25 -0.66 9.66 1.24
C ARG A 25 -0.06 10.95 0.64
N ALA A 26 0.86 11.59 1.37
CA ALA A 26 1.42 12.90 1.06
C ALA A 26 2.82 12.86 0.42
N ARG A 27 3.23 11.73 -0.18
CA ARG A 27 4.51 11.65 -0.87
C ARG A 27 4.45 12.47 -2.16
N ASP A 28 5.36 13.44 -2.28
CA ASP A 28 5.44 14.30 -3.46
C ASP A 28 5.68 13.47 -4.74
N GLY A 29 4.94 13.81 -5.79
CA GLY A 29 4.94 13.10 -7.06
C GLY A 29 4.35 11.68 -7.05
N ALA A 30 3.81 11.20 -5.92
CA ALA A 30 3.13 9.91 -5.89
C ALA A 30 1.75 10.00 -6.56
N THR A 31 1.51 9.15 -7.54
CA THR A 31 0.23 9.06 -8.26
C THR A 31 -0.17 7.61 -8.43
N LEU A 32 -1.47 7.38 -8.52
CA LEU A 32 -2.05 6.07 -8.76
C LEU A 32 -2.55 5.99 -10.19
N ASP A 33 -2.08 4.99 -10.93
CA ASP A 33 -2.62 4.71 -12.27
C ASP A 33 -4.05 4.16 -12.19
N ARG A 34 -4.31 3.30 -11.18
CA ARG A 34 -5.61 2.65 -10.92
C ARG A 34 -5.65 2.03 -9.53
N GLY A 35 -6.86 1.87 -9.00
CA GLY A 35 -7.13 1.12 -7.77
C GLY A 35 -7.27 2.02 -6.55
N ASP A 36 -7.65 1.41 -5.43
CA ASP A 36 -7.83 2.07 -4.14
C ASP A 36 -6.80 1.52 -3.14
N PRO A 37 -5.87 2.35 -2.64
CA PRO A 37 -4.87 1.93 -1.66
C PRO A 37 -5.46 1.38 -0.38
N ASP A 38 -6.62 1.89 0.04
CA ASP A 38 -7.25 1.48 1.29
C ASP A 38 -7.88 0.08 1.11
N ALA A 39 -8.51 -0.19 -0.04
CA ALA A 39 -8.97 -1.53 -0.38
C ALA A 39 -7.82 -2.56 -0.49
N ILE A 40 -6.64 -2.14 -0.98
CA ILE A 40 -5.44 -2.99 -1.01
C ILE A 40 -4.92 -3.24 0.41
N GLN A 41 -4.93 -2.23 1.26
CA GLN A 41 -4.54 -2.36 2.65
C GLN A 41 -5.46 -3.34 3.40
N ASP A 42 -6.78 -3.21 3.24
CA ASP A 42 -7.77 -4.10 3.85
C ASP A 42 -7.62 -5.55 3.36
N LEU A 43 -7.30 -5.74 2.08
CA LEU A 43 -7.03 -7.06 1.51
C LEU A 43 -5.77 -7.71 2.11
N ILE A 44 -4.76 -6.90 2.46
CA ILE A 44 -3.53 -7.40 3.11
C ILE A 44 -3.77 -7.66 4.60
N ASP A 45 -4.63 -6.86 5.24
CA ASP A 45 -4.98 -7.00 6.66
C ASP A 45 -5.99 -8.14 6.93
N SER A 46 -6.60 -8.72 5.88
CA SER A 46 -7.52 -9.87 5.92
C SER A 46 -6.79 -11.21 6.10
#